data_AF-A0AAD7FT35-F1
#
_entry.id   AF-A0AAD7FT35-F1
#
_cell.length_a   1.000
_cell.length_b   1.000
_cell.length_c   1.000
_cell.angle_alpha   90.00
_cell.angle_beta   90.00
_cell.angle_gamma   90.00
#
_symmetry.space_group_name_H-M   'P 1'
#
loop_
_entity.id
_entity.type
_entity.pdbx_description
1 polymer ?
#
loop_
_entity_poly.entity_id
_entity_poly.type
_entity_poly.pdbx_seq_one_letter_code
_entity_poly.pdbx_strand_id
1 'polypeptide(L)'
;VPPVFFLEVKRQRTVPFWAHPSLRPAADGTGSTDADTTAMAGTDSDEDEPLRRAGHGGGGMSDFEDDDDDDDVVDTQKLEEDGQTFVEAMDDGIDTLIQFAEGLKYQRQFRDQRMLQALQREGASFLRLAKACLSKEKRSTRGTTPSTWDKSIGSAMFYRPRPPRREEMADGGEGGRTAE
;
A
#
# COMPACT_ATOMS: atom_id res chain seq x y z
N VAL A 1 39.46 20.35 5.97
CA VAL A 1 39.49 18.88 5.94
C VAL A 1 38.46 18.42 4.92
N PRO A 2 38.83 17.65 3.89
CA PRO A 2 37.87 17.15 2.90
C PRO A 2 36.81 16.27 3.58
N PRO A 3 35.52 16.37 3.21
CA PRO A 3 34.48 15.54 3.80
C PRO A 3 34.66 14.08 3.36
N VAL A 4 34.70 13.18 4.35
CA VAL A 4 34.69 11.72 4.15
C VAL A 4 33.24 11.26 4.31
N PHE A 5 32.59 10.91 3.20
CA PHE A 5 31.18 10.50 3.21
C PHE A 5 30.97 9.03 3.57
N PHE A 6 32.00 8.19 3.38
CA PHE A 6 31.91 6.75 3.62
C PHE A 6 33.14 6.26 4.36
N LEU A 7 32.89 5.53 5.43
CA LEU A 7 33.91 4.84 6.22
C LEU A 7 33.91 3.36 5.82
N GLU A 8 35.05 2.84 5.38
CA GLU A 8 35.19 1.46 4.93
C GLU A 8 35.04 0.50 6.12
N VAL A 9 34.05 -0.40 6.08
CA VAL A 9 33.82 -1.38 7.14
C VAL A 9 34.19 -2.78 6.65
N LYS A 10 34.94 -3.52 7.48
CA LYS A 10 35.34 -4.91 7.17
C LYS A 10 34.40 -5.88 7.85
N ARG A 11 33.86 -6.82 7.06
CA ARG A 11 33.05 -7.92 7.57
C ARG A 11 33.93 -8.95 8.28
N GLN A 12 33.62 -9.24 9.54
CA GLN A 12 34.29 -10.29 10.31
C GLN A 12 33.37 -11.50 10.50
N ARG A 13 33.97 -12.69 10.67
CA ARG A 13 33.23 -13.94 10.92
C ARG A 13 32.87 -14.13 12.40
N THR A 14 33.34 -13.25 13.27
CA THR A 14 33.07 -13.23 14.71
C THR A 14 32.18 -12.05 15.03
N VAL A 15 31.35 -12.15 16.07
CA VAL A 15 30.55 -11.02 16.56
C VAL A 15 31.46 -10.00 17.26
N PRO A 16 31.28 -8.69 17.03
CA PRO A 16 30.36 -8.09 16.07
C PRO A 16 30.81 -8.27 14.61
N PHE A 17 29.86 -8.66 13.75
CA PHE A 17 30.07 -9.01 12.35
C PHE A 17 30.54 -7.83 11.47
N TRP A 18 30.43 -6.60 12.00
CA TRP A 18 31.00 -5.37 11.46
C TRP A 18 31.90 -4.73 12.51
N ALA A 19 33.14 -4.40 12.14
CA ALA A 19 34.07 -3.67 12.98
C ALA A 19 34.58 -2.44 12.23
N HIS A 20 34.51 -1.27 12.87
CA HIS A 20 35.06 -0.01 12.35
C HIS A 20 35.90 0.66 13.45
N PRO A 21 37.08 1.25 13.15
CA PRO A 21 37.97 1.82 14.17
C PRO A 21 37.35 2.90 15.08
N SER A 22 36.30 3.58 14.62
CA SER A 22 35.59 4.61 15.42
C SER A 22 34.41 4.06 16.25
N LEU A 23 33.98 2.83 16.01
CA LEU A 23 32.83 2.25 16.71
C LEU A 23 33.32 1.42 17.91
N ARG A 24 32.86 1.79 19.10
CA ARG A 24 33.09 1.03 20.33
C ARG A 24 31.83 0.22 20.64
N PRO A 25 31.92 -1.09 20.95
CA PRO A 25 30.78 -1.87 21.41
C PRO A 25 30.17 -1.21 22.65
N ALA A 26 28.84 -1.05 22.68
CA ALA A 26 28.13 -0.71 23.90
C ALA A 26 28.30 -1.89 24.87
N ALA A 27 28.79 -1.63 26.08
CA ALA A 27 28.86 -2.66 27.10
C ALA A 27 27.44 -3.18 27.38
N ASP A 28 27.27 -4.50 27.40
CA ASP A 28 26.00 -5.14 27.73
C ASP A 28 25.54 -4.64 29.10
N GLY A 29 24.44 -3.89 29.11
CA GLY A 29 23.91 -3.22 30.28
C GLY A 29 23.27 -4.21 31.26
N THR A 30 24.06 -4.83 32.11
CA THR A 30 23.61 -5.26 33.45
C THR A 30 23.81 -4.10 34.42
N GLY A 31 22.77 -3.26 34.57
CA GLY A 31 22.78 -2.21 35.58
C GLY A 31 21.83 -1.05 35.29
N SER A 32 20.52 -1.28 35.42
CA SER A 32 19.54 -0.21 35.61
C SER A 32 18.71 -0.54 36.84
N THR A 33 19.24 -0.18 38.00
CA THR A 33 18.49 -0.02 39.24
C THR A 33 18.79 1.37 39.76
N ASP A 34 18.03 2.35 39.29
CA ASP A 34 17.77 3.55 40.06
C ASP A 34 16.25 3.61 40.26
N ALA A 35 15.87 3.19 41.46
CA ALA A 35 14.60 3.54 42.05
C ALA A 35 14.66 5.03 42.41
N ASP A 36 13.77 5.83 41.85
CA ASP A 36 13.36 7.07 42.49
C ASP A 36 11.83 7.17 42.46
N THR A 37 11.25 6.61 43.51
CA THR A 37 9.90 6.91 43.97
C THR A 37 9.93 8.24 44.72
N THR A 38 9.34 9.30 44.15
CA THR A 38 8.83 10.42 44.94
C THR A 38 7.40 10.74 44.51
N ALA A 39 6.48 10.51 45.44
CA ALA A 39 5.05 10.78 45.35
C ALA A 39 4.70 12.13 46.02
N MET A 40 3.43 12.54 45.83
CA MET A 40 2.64 13.59 46.51
C MET A 40 2.72 14.99 45.89
N ALA A 41 1.69 15.85 45.85
CA ALA A 41 0.24 15.83 46.08
C ALA A 41 -0.26 17.30 45.94
N GLY A 42 -1.53 17.53 45.58
CA GLY A 42 -2.29 18.81 45.73
C GLY A 42 -2.12 19.81 44.58
N THR A 43 -3.14 20.54 44.09
CA THR A 43 -4.26 21.16 44.81
C THR A 43 -5.39 21.54 43.84
N ASP A 44 -6.64 21.40 44.29
CA ASP A 44 -7.89 21.91 43.71
C ASP A 44 -7.91 23.43 43.50
N SER A 45 -8.68 23.91 42.50
CA SER A 45 -9.63 25.03 42.66
C SER A 45 -10.52 25.18 41.41
N ASP A 46 -11.82 25.01 41.63
CA ASP A 46 -12.97 25.38 40.80
C ASP A 46 -12.91 26.82 40.28
N GLU A 47 -13.51 27.12 39.10
CA GLU A 47 -14.42 28.27 38.89
C GLU A 47 -15.40 28.00 37.71
N ASP A 48 -16.69 28.09 38.03
CA ASP A 48 -17.88 28.01 37.15
C ASP A 48 -18.08 29.27 36.27
N GLU A 49 -18.54 29.06 35.02
CA GLU A 49 -19.48 29.83 34.12
C GLU A 49 -19.63 31.38 34.25
N PRO A 50 -19.82 32.15 33.13
CA PRO A 50 -21.16 32.21 32.51
C PRO A 50 -21.28 32.50 30.98
N LEU A 51 -22.28 31.88 30.36
CA LEU A 51 -23.15 32.34 29.25
C LEU A 51 -23.00 33.81 28.76
N ARG A 52 -22.82 34.02 27.43
CA ARG A 52 -23.53 35.06 26.63
C ARG A 52 -23.38 34.96 25.09
N ARG A 53 -24.45 34.43 24.49
CA ARG A 53 -25.13 34.79 23.22
C ARG A 53 -24.64 36.05 22.46
N ALA A 54 -24.34 35.90 21.16
CA ALA A 54 -24.94 36.64 20.04
C ALA A 54 -24.24 36.30 18.71
N GLY A 55 -25.02 36.02 17.66
CA GLY A 55 -24.52 35.68 16.33
C GLY A 55 -23.79 36.84 15.63
N HIS A 56 -22.84 36.46 14.77
CA HIS A 56 -22.35 37.26 13.67
C HIS A 56 -22.28 36.37 12.43
N GLY A 57 -23.14 36.68 11.46
CA GLY A 57 -22.95 36.21 10.11
C GLY A 57 -21.74 36.91 9.49
N GLY A 58 -20.99 36.18 8.68
CA GLY A 58 -19.88 36.71 7.90
C GLY A 58 -19.31 35.60 7.06
N GLY A 59 -19.71 35.56 5.78
CA GLY A 59 -19.13 34.65 4.80
C GLY A 59 -17.63 34.92 4.63
N GLY A 60 -16.89 33.86 4.37
CA GLY A 60 -15.48 33.91 4.00
C GLY A 60 -15.08 32.56 3.46
N MET A 61 -14.93 32.48 2.14
CA MET A 61 -14.27 31.38 1.45
C MET A 61 -12.82 31.25 1.94
N SER A 62 -12.41 30.04 2.28
CA SER A 62 -11.07 29.47 2.07
C SER A 62 -11.25 27.97 2.32
N ASP A 63 -11.31 27.11 1.30
CA ASP A 63 -10.14 26.69 0.53
C ASP A 63 -8.97 26.37 1.46
N PHE A 64 -9.17 25.34 2.27
CA PHE A 64 -8.08 24.51 2.80
C PHE A 64 -8.46 23.07 2.49
N GLU A 65 -7.77 22.54 1.49
CA GLU A 65 -7.57 21.13 1.26
C GLU A 65 -7.03 20.52 2.55
N ASP A 66 -7.88 19.80 3.28
CA ASP A 66 -7.46 18.82 4.26
C ASP A 66 -7.84 17.47 3.66
N ASP A 67 -7.00 17.03 2.72
CA ASP A 67 -6.95 15.66 2.24
C ASP A 67 -6.33 14.86 3.40
N ASP A 68 -7.12 14.67 4.46
CA ASP A 68 -6.87 13.67 5.49
C ASP A 68 -6.96 12.32 4.75
N ASP A 69 -5.82 11.90 4.19
CA ASP A 69 -5.49 10.50 3.98
C ASP A 69 -5.51 9.85 5.37
N ASP A 70 -6.72 9.62 5.88
CA ASP A 70 -7.01 8.55 6.82
C ASP A 70 -6.65 7.26 6.09
N ASP A 71 -5.35 6.94 6.13
CA ASP A 71 -4.82 5.60 5.97
C ASP A 71 -5.46 4.76 7.08
N ASP A 72 -6.71 4.34 6.82
CA ASP A 72 -7.41 3.33 7.59
C ASP A 72 -6.47 2.13 7.64
N VAL A 73 -5.80 1.97 8.78
CA VAL A 73 -4.79 0.94 9.02
C VAL A 73 -5.55 -0.37 9.01
N VAL A 74 -5.68 -0.95 7.82
CA VAL A 74 -6.32 -2.24 7.62
C VAL A 74 -5.56 -3.23 8.48
N ASP A 75 -6.24 -3.76 9.49
CA ASP A 75 -5.68 -4.65 10.48
C ASP A 75 -5.31 -5.99 9.81
N THR A 76 -4.10 -6.05 9.24
CA THR A 76 -3.62 -7.20 8.46
C THR A 76 -3.50 -8.47 9.30
N GLN A 77 -3.54 -8.34 10.63
CA GLN A 77 -3.44 -9.47 11.56
C GLN A 77 -4.65 -10.41 11.48
N LYS A 78 -5.81 -9.93 11.03
CA LYS A 78 -7.02 -10.76 10.93
C LYS A 78 -7.07 -11.66 9.68
N LEU A 79 -6.22 -11.40 8.69
CA LEU A 79 -6.22 -12.18 7.45
C LEU A 79 -5.66 -13.61 7.61
N GLU A 80 -4.96 -13.89 8.72
CA GLU A 80 -4.34 -15.20 8.98
C GLU A 80 -5.24 -16.17 9.77
N GLU A 81 -6.42 -15.73 10.24
CA GLU A 81 -7.28 -16.53 11.12
C GLU A 81 -8.08 -17.64 10.40
N ASP A 82 -8.24 -17.54 9.08
CA ASP A 82 -9.15 -18.43 8.32
C ASP A 82 -8.51 -19.75 7.86
N GLY A 83 -7.21 -19.98 8.10
CA GLY A 83 -6.53 -21.24 7.77
C GLY A 83 -6.53 -21.59 6.27
N GLN A 84 -7.00 -20.68 5.41
CA GLN A 84 -7.03 -20.85 3.97
C GLN A 84 -5.61 -20.78 3.38
N THR A 85 -5.37 -21.55 2.33
CA THR A 85 -4.14 -21.38 1.55
C THR A 85 -4.21 -20.08 0.75
N PHE A 86 -3.04 -19.51 0.40
CA PHE A 86 -2.98 -18.32 -0.47
C PHE A 86 -3.78 -18.49 -1.77
N VAL A 87 -3.75 -19.70 -2.37
CA VAL A 87 -4.46 -19.98 -3.63
C VAL A 87 -5.96 -19.92 -3.41
N GLU A 88 -6.47 -20.58 -2.38
CA GLU A 88 -7.90 -20.55 -2.03
C GLU A 88 -8.37 -19.13 -1.75
N ALA A 89 -7.64 -18.36 -0.93
CA ALA A 89 -7.99 -16.97 -0.62
C ALA A 89 -7.98 -16.08 -1.88
N MET A 90 -7.04 -16.31 -2.79
CA MET A 90 -6.97 -15.58 -4.06
C MET A 90 -8.11 -15.96 -4.99
N ASP A 91 -8.44 -17.25 -5.10
CA ASP A 91 -9.53 -17.76 -5.93
C ASP A 91 -10.90 -17.28 -5.40
N ASP A 92 -11.12 -17.31 -4.08
CA ASP A 92 -12.33 -16.76 -3.43
C ASP A 92 -12.50 -15.26 -3.74
N GLY A 93 -11.39 -14.51 -3.70
CA GLY A 93 -11.37 -13.10 -4.09
C GLY A 93 -11.71 -12.88 -5.57
N ILE A 94 -11.18 -13.73 -6.45
CA ILE A 94 -11.47 -13.68 -7.90
C ILE A 94 -12.94 -13.98 -8.15
N ASP A 95 -13.49 -15.04 -7.55
CA ASP A 95 -14.89 -15.44 -7.72
C ASP A 95 -15.85 -14.35 -7.21
N THR A 96 -15.54 -13.75 -6.06
CA THR A 96 -16.28 -12.61 -5.52
C THR A 96 -16.31 -11.45 -6.52
N LEU A 97 -15.17 -11.10 -7.12
CA LEU A 97 -15.09 -10.02 -8.12
C LEU A 97 -15.86 -10.36 -9.41
N ILE A 98 -15.85 -11.62 -9.84
CA ILE A 98 -16.60 -12.08 -11.02
C ILE A 98 -18.10 -11.95 -10.76
N GLN A 99 -18.60 -12.51 -9.65
CA GLN A 99 -20.02 -12.44 -9.28
C GLN A 99 -20.49 -10.99 -9.09
N PHE A 100 -19.66 -10.16 -8.45
CA PHE A 100 -19.93 -8.73 -8.31
C PHE A 100 -20.03 -8.03 -9.67
N ALA A 101 -19.12 -8.31 -10.60
CA ALA A 101 -19.15 -7.74 -11.95
C ALA A 101 -20.40 -8.18 -12.73
N GLU A 102 -20.87 -9.41 -12.54
CA GLU A 102 -22.14 -9.89 -13.10
C GLU A 102 -23.34 -9.16 -12.49
N GLY A 103 -23.36 -8.97 -11.18
CA GLY A 103 -24.36 -8.16 -10.48
C GLY A 103 -24.41 -6.71 -11.01
N LEU A 104 -23.26 -6.08 -11.23
CA LEU A 104 -23.20 -4.73 -11.82
C LEU A 104 -23.74 -4.68 -13.26
N LYS A 105 -23.52 -5.73 -14.06
CA LYS A 105 -24.12 -5.82 -15.41
C LYS A 105 -25.63 -5.88 -15.33
N TYR A 106 -26.19 -6.63 -14.39
CA TYR A 106 -27.62 -6.67 -14.13
C TYR A 106 -28.14 -5.29 -13.67
N GLN A 107 -27.43 -4.63 -12.75
CA GLN A 107 -27.82 -3.31 -12.24
C GLN A 107 -27.85 -2.22 -13.32
N ARG A 108 -27.02 -2.32 -14.36
CA ARG A 108 -26.96 -1.37 -15.48
C ARG A 108 -28.33 -1.12 -16.13
N GLN A 109 -29.25 -2.09 -16.13
CA GLN A 109 -30.57 -1.94 -16.74
C GLN A 109 -31.47 -0.92 -16.02
N PHE A 110 -31.28 -0.74 -14.70
CA PHE A 110 -32.08 0.17 -13.90
C PHE A 110 -31.62 1.63 -14.00
N ARG A 111 -30.40 1.86 -14.51
CA ARG A 111 -29.80 3.20 -14.68
C ARG A 111 -29.83 4.04 -13.40
N ASP A 112 -29.69 3.39 -12.24
CA ASP A 112 -29.69 4.07 -10.95
C ASP A 112 -28.37 4.83 -10.73
N GLN A 113 -28.48 6.16 -10.68
CA GLN A 113 -27.34 7.05 -10.47
C GLN A 113 -26.77 6.95 -9.04
N ARG A 114 -27.60 6.61 -8.04
CA ARG A 114 -27.15 6.47 -6.65
C ARG A 114 -26.22 5.28 -6.51
N MET A 115 -26.57 4.16 -7.16
CA MET A 115 -25.71 2.98 -7.20
C MET A 115 -24.37 3.28 -7.89
N LEU A 116 -24.38 4.08 -8.97
CA LEU A 116 -23.15 4.51 -9.64
C LEU A 116 -22.28 5.40 -8.72
N GLN A 117 -22.89 6.34 -7.99
CA GLN A 117 -22.18 7.19 -7.04
C GLN A 117 -21.59 6.38 -5.88
N ALA A 118 -22.34 5.42 -5.33
CA ALA A 118 -21.85 4.51 -4.30
C ALA A 118 -20.63 3.72 -4.80
N LEU A 119 -20.72 3.13 -6.00
CA LEU A 119 -19.61 2.40 -6.63
C LEU A 119 -18.39 3.31 -6.86
N GLN A 120 -18.59 4.56 -7.28
CA GLN A 120 -17.50 5.51 -7.50
C GLN A 120 -16.83 5.94 -6.19
N ARG A 121 -17.61 6.16 -5.13
CA ARG A 121 -17.11 6.59 -3.83
C ARG A 121 -16.39 5.44 -3.10
N GLU A 122 -17.05 4.31 -2.97
CA GLU A 122 -16.56 3.16 -2.19
C GLU A 122 -15.55 2.33 -2.99
N GLY A 123 -15.70 2.24 -4.31
CA GLY A 123 -14.78 1.51 -5.19
C GLY A 123 -13.61 2.34 -5.72
N ALA A 124 -13.45 3.62 -5.32
CA ALA A 124 -12.46 4.52 -5.93
C ALA A 124 -11.04 3.97 -5.89
N SER A 125 -10.58 3.53 -4.72
CA SER A 125 -9.23 2.98 -4.49
C SER A 125 -9.00 1.72 -5.33
N PHE A 126 -9.94 0.78 -5.27
CA PHE A 126 -9.90 -0.46 -6.05
C PHE A 126 -9.88 -0.20 -7.57
N LEU A 127 -10.72 0.72 -8.06
CA LEU A 127 -10.74 1.09 -9.48
C LEU A 127 -9.44 1.77 -9.91
N ARG A 128 -8.80 2.57 -9.04
CA ARG A 128 -7.46 3.14 -9.29
C ARG A 128 -6.42 2.03 -9.40
N LEU A 129 -6.42 1.06 -8.47
CA LEU A 129 -5.54 -0.10 -8.51
C LEU A 129 -5.73 -0.91 -9.80
N ALA A 130 -6.97 -1.26 -10.15
CA ALA A 130 -7.29 -2.01 -11.36
C ALA A 130 -6.80 -1.28 -12.63
N LYS A 131 -7.01 0.05 -12.72
CA LYS A 131 -6.51 0.87 -13.82
C LYS A 131 -4.98 0.89 -13.89
N ALA A 132 -4.29 0.92 -12.75
CA ALA A 132 -2.83 0.88 -12.69
C ALA A 132 -2.30 -0.47 -13.18
N CYS A 133 -2.91 -1.58 -12.75
CA CYS A 133 -2.60 -2.94 -13.23
C CYS A 133 -2.78 -3.05 -14.75
N LEU A 134 -3.93 -2.62 -15.29
CA LEU A 134 -4.20 -2.64 -16.73
C LEU A 134 -3.25 -1.73 -17.54
N SER A 135 -2.89 -0.58 -16.98
CA SER A 135 -1.90 0.33 -17.59
C SER A 135 -0.51 -0.29 -17.62
N LYS A 136 -0.15 -1.08 -16.60
CA LYS A 136 1.09 -1.85 -16.57
C LYS A 136 1.09 -2.97 -17.62
N GLU A 137 -0.02 -3.67 -17.84
CA GLU A 137 -0.15 -4.64 -18.95
C GLU A 137 0.09 -4.00 -20.31
N LYS A 138 -0.55 -2.84 -20.58
CA LYS A 138 -0.42 -2.11 -21.85
C LYS A 138 1.00 -1.60 -22.11
N ARG A 139 1.77 -1.27 -21.07
CA ARG A 139 3.17 -0.84 -21.18
C ARG A 139 4.11 -2.01 -21.38
N SER A 140 3.85 -3.14 -20.72
CA SER A 140 4.68 -4.35 -20.83
C SER A 140 4.76 -4.86 -22.27
N THR A 141 3.70 -4.68 -23.08
CA THR A 141 3.69 -5.08 -24.49
C THR A 141 4.43 -4.11 -25.42
N ARG A 142 4.78 -2.90 -24.95
CA ARG A 142 5.38 -1.83 -25.76
C ARG A 142 6.88 -1.65 -25.54
N GLY A 143 7.52 -2.48 -24.73
CA GLY A 143 8.98 -2.49 -24.53
C GLY A 143 9.56 -1.24 -23.85
N THR A 144 8.74 -0.28 -23.42
CA THR A 144 9.22 0.88 -22.67
C THR A 144 9.58 0.44 -21.26
N THR A 145 10.86 0.54 -20.89
CA THR A 145 11.32 0.24 -19.54
C THR A 145 10.72 1.26 -18.57
N PRO A 146 9.97 0.81 -17.54
CA PRO A 146 9.37 1.73 -16.58
C PRO A 146 10.46 2.40 -15.75
N SER A 147 10.27 3.69 -15.48
CA SER A 147 11.03 4.38 -14.44
C SER A 147 10.67 3.75 -13.09
N THR A 148 11.68 3.33 -12.33
CA THR A 148 11.53 2.71 -11.00
C THR A 148 10.86 3.61 -9.97
N TRP A 149 10.72 4.91 -10.26
CA TRP A 149 10.17 5.93 -9.35
C TRP A 149 8.88 6.58 -9.84
N ASP A 150 8.24 6.02 -10.87
CA ASP A 150 6.98 6.54 -11.36
C ASP A 150 5.87 6.28 -10.32
N LYS A 151 5.40 7.36 -9.68
CA LYS A 151 4.35 7.34 -8.64
C LYS A 151 3.07 6.66 -9.13
N SER A 152 2.81 6.65 -10.45
CA SER A 152 1.67 5.96 -11.04
C SER A 152 1.76 4.43 -10.97
N ILE A 153 2.94 3.87 -10.67
CA ILE A 153 3.21 2.43 -10.59
C ILE A 153 3.14 1.92 -9.14
N GLY A 154 3.16 2.82 -8.15
CA GLY A 154 3.22 2.45 -6.72
C GLY A 154 2.16 1.43 -6.32
N SER A 155 0.90 1.65 -6.71
CA SER A 155 -0.20 0.75 -6.38
C SER A 155 -0.13 -0.60 -7.12
N ALA A 156 0.48 -0.66 -8.30
CA ALA A 156 0.60 -1.87 -9.12
C ALA A 156 2.00 -2.51 -9.07
N MET A 157 2.78 -2.23 -8.02
CA MET A 157 4.16 -2.71 -7.90
C MET A 157 4.26 -4.24 -7.93
N PHE A 158 3.41 -4.91 -7.14
CA PHE A 158 3.38 -6.38 -7.02
C PHE A 158 2.66 -7.08 -8.19
N TYR A 159 1.95 -6.32 -9.03
CA TYR A 159 1.24 -6.88 -10.16
C TYR A 159 2.21 -7.38 -11.24
N ARG A 160 2.07 -8.65 -11.64
CA ARG A 160 2.85 -9.26 -12.72
C ARG A 160 2.03 -9.27 -14.02
N PRO A 161 2.49 -8.62 -15.11
CA PRO A 161 1.77 -8.63 -16.38
C PRO A 161 1.62 -10.04 -16.92
N ARG A 162 0.46 -10.33 -17.53
CA ARG A 162 0.26 -11.58 -18.26
C ARG A 162 1.19 -11.62 -19.47
N PRO A 163 1.70 -12.82 -19.86
CA PRO A 163 2.40 -12.97 -21.12
C PRO A 163 1.54 -12.42 -22.26
N PRO A 164 2.13 -11.75 -23.27
CA PRO A 164 1.37 -11.39 -24.46
C PRO A 164 0.74 -12.67 -24.99
N ARG A 165 -0.55 -12.60 -25.35
CA ARG A 165 -1.21 -13.69 -26.07
C ARG A 165 -0.38 -13.89 -27.33
N ARG A 166 0.50 -14.90 -27.35
CA ARG A 166 1.03 -15.43 -28.61
C ARG A 166 -0.23 -15.84 -29.35
N GLU A 167 -0.64 -15.02 -30.31
CA GLU A 167 -1.45 -15.54 -31.39
C GLU A 167 -0.71 -16.81 -31.84
N GLU A 168 -1.41 -17.94 -31.84
CA GLU A 168 -0.97 -19.19 -32.45
C GLU A 168 -0.70 -18.92 -33.93
N MET A 169 0.40 -18.26 -34.25
CA MET A 169 0.96 -18.20 -35.58
C MET A 169 1.83 -19.44 -35.72
N ALA A 170 1.20 -20.47 -36.27
CA ALA A 170 1.76 -21.34 -37.29
C ALA A 170 3.17 -21.90 -37.00
N ASP A 171 3.26 -22.94 -36.18
CA ASP A 171 4.20 -24.04 -36.46
C ASP A 171 3.42 -25.15 -37.20
N GLY A 172 2.98 -24.79 -38.39
CA GLY A 172 2.29 -25.65 -39.35
C GLY A 172 3.05 -25.57 -40.66
N GLY A 173 4.11 -26.36 -40.79
CA GLY A 173 4.77 -26.65 -42.06
C GLY A 173 6.25 -26.28 -42.08
N GLU A 174 7.13 -27.29 -42.02
CA GLU A 174 7.80 -27.86 -43.20
C GLU A 174 8.88 -28.88 -42.80
N GLY A 175 8.88 -30.04 -43.47
CA GLY A 175 9.98 -31.02 -43.49
C GLY A 175 9.54 -32.42 -43.05
N GLY A 176 9.41 -33.43 -43.90
CA GLY A 176 9.75 -33.55 -45.31
C GLY A 176 9.05 -34.76 -45.91
N ARG A 177 8.75 -34.64 -47.20
CA ARG A 177 8.14 -35.66 -48.04
C ARG A 177 9.07 -36.86 -48.16
N THR A 178 8.47 -38.03 -48.10
CA THR A 178 9.00 -39.31 -48.57
C THR A 178 9.25 -39.27 -50.08
N ALA A 179 10.49 -39.52 -50.49
CA ALA A 179 10.98 -40.04 -51.77
C ALA A 179 12.46 -40.38 -51.51
N GLU A 180 13.01 -41.55 -51.76
CA GLU A 180 12.71 -42.70 -52.64
C GLU A 180 12.80 -44.03 -51.87
#